data_AF-A0AA87U6V7-F1
#
_entry.id   AF-A0AA87U6V7-F1
#
_cell.length_a   1.000
_cell.length_b   1.000
_cell.length_c   1.000
_cell.angle_alpha   90.00
_cell.angle_beta   90.00
_cell.angle_gamma   90.00
#
_symmetry.space_group_name_H-M   'P 1'
#
loop_
_entity.id
_entity.type
_entity.pdbx_description
1 polymer ?
#
loop_
_entity_poly.entity_id
_entity_poly.type
_entity_poly.pdbx_seq_one_letter_code
_entity_poly.pdbx_strand_id
1 'polypeptide(L)'
;MFVSKPLLNHDEFLVWAKSEGFADTVASDKLHVTIATSHGMVNWEQILPCVSDLTVRVGGRRSVRNFGGVIVLIFGCQRLTQRHAEFRRLGMSWDFPSYTPHISFAFDEGVDLAKIQPFLGQLHFGPECFQVDTMHSLGFSPFMD
;
A
#
# COMPACT_ATOMS: atom_id res chain seq x y z
N MET A 1 -1.59 -11.97 -7.18
CA MET A 1 -1.76 -10.69 -7.89
C MET A 1 -1.78 -9.57 -6.88
N PHE A 2 -1.12 -8.47 -7.20
CA PHE A 2 -0.95 -7.31 -6.34
C PHE A 2 -1.23 -6.03 -7.14
N VAL A 3 -2.08 -5.15 -6.62
CA VAL A 3 -2.42 -3.85 -7.22
C VAL A 3 -2.07 -2.74 -6.25
N SER A 4 -1.30 -1.77 -6.73
CA SER A 4 -0.88 -0.63 -5.92
C SER A 4 -0.85 0.67 -6.73
N LYS A 5 -0.66 1.79 -6.03
CA LYS A 5 -0.23 3.04 -6.65
C LYS A 5 1.08 3.51 -5.99
N PRO A 6 2.14 3.80 -6.76
CA PRO A 6 3.43 4.25 -6.21
C PRO A 6 3.32 5.68 -5.67
N LEU A 7 4.04 5.97 -4.59
CA LEU A 7 4.18 7.34 -4.06
C LEU A 7 5.25 8.08 -4.87
N LEU A 8 4.84 9.11 -5.61
CA LEU A 8 5.73 9.85 -6.51
C LEU A 8 6.54 10.93 -5.80
N ASN A 9 5.97 11.57 -4.79
CA ASN A 9 6.64 12.62 -4.01
C ASN A 9 7.27 12.06 -2.72
N HIS A 10 8.05 10.99 -2.86
CA HIS A 10 8.61 10.25 -1.73
C HIS A 10 9.68 11.00 -0.93
N ASP A 11 10.36 12.00 -1.52
CA ASP A 11 11.50 12.66 -0.88
C ASP A 11 11.11 13.38 0.41
N GLU A 12 10.06 14.21 0.37
CA GLU A 12 9.55 14.92 1.55
C GLU A 12 9.07 13.93 2.63
N PHE A 13 8.42 12.85 2.20
CA PHE A 13 7.93 11.80 3.09
C PHE A 13 9.08 11.06 3.80
N LEU A 14 10.15 10.72 3.09
CA LEU A 14 11.32 10.05 3.67
C LEU A 14 12.16 11.00 4.55
N VAL A 15 12.23 12.29 4.20
CA VAL A 15 12.84 13.31 5.08
C VAL A 15 12.09 13.38 6.41
N TRP A 16 10.76 13.41 6.38
CA TRP A 16 9.94 13.35 7.59
C TRP A 16 10.20 12.06 8.39
N ALA A 17 10.17 10.89 7.74
CA ALA A 17 10.36 9.61 8.43
C ALA A 17 11.71 9.59 9.18
N LYS A 18 12.79 10.05 8.55
CA LYS A 18 14.10 10.16 9.19
C LYS A 18 14.10 11.15 10.35
N SER A 19 13.39 12.28 10.22
CA SER A 19 13.32 13.29 11.29
C SER A 19 12.56 12.80 12.53
N GLU A 20 11.63 11.86 12.35
CA GLU A 20 10.91 11.21 13.45
C GLU A 20 11.68 10.00 14.04
N GLY A 21 12.88 9.71 13.54
CA GLY A 21 13.76 8.67 14.08
C GLY A 21 13.71 7.31 13.39
N PHE A 22 13.06 7.19 12.23
CA PHE A 22 13.07 5.95 11.44
C PHE A 22 14.33 5.90 10.55
N ALA A 23 15.30 5.07 10.92
CA ALA A 23 16.58 4.96 10.21
C ALA A 23 16.49 3.97 9.04
N ASP A 24 15.91 2.79 9.27
CA ASP A 24 15.71 1.77 8.24
C ASP A 24 14.36 1.93 7.52
N THR A 25 14.36 2.82 6.52
CA THR A 25 13.18 3.09 5.69
C THR A 25 13.14 2.22 4.45
N VAL A 26 11.93 1.85 4.03
CA VAL A 26 11.66 1.22 2.72
C VAL A 26 12.24 2.08 1.60
N ALA A 27 12.86 1.44 0.61
CA ALA A 27 13.44 2.13 -0.56
C ALA A 27 12.38 2.99 -1.27
N SER A 28 12.78 4.16 -1.76
CA SER A 28 11.86 5.16 -2.32
C SER A 28 11.02 4.64 -3.49
N ASP A 29 11.61 3.81 -4.36
CA ASP A 29 10.94 3.16 -5.49
C ASP A 29 9.96 2.06 -5.08
N LYS A 30 9.97 1.66 -3.82
CA LYS A 30 9.05 0.68 -3.23
C LYS A 30 7.95 1.33 -2.40
N LEU A 31 7.93 2.64 -2.21
CA LEU A 31 6.84 3.29 -1.47
C LEU A 31 5.57 3.32 -2.32
N HIS A 32 4.49 2.77 -1.79
CA HIS A 32 3.21 2.68 -2.47
C HIS A 32 2.06 2.58 -1.47
N VAL A 33 0.84 2.77 -1.98
CA VAL A 33 -0.38 2.29 -1.32
C VAL A 33 -0.89 1.05 -2.03
N THR A 34 -1.07 -0.03 -1.27
CA THR A 34 -1.71 -1.26 -1.77
C THR A 34 -3.21 -1.05 -1.87
N ILE A 35 -3.80 -1.39 -3.01
CA ILE A 35 -5.25 -1.28 -3.26
C ILE A 35 -5.90 -2.66 -3.14
N ALA A 36 -5.30 -3.69 -3.71
CA ALA A 36 -5.85 -5.04 -3.69
C ALA A 36 -4.73 -6.08 -3.77
N THR A 37 -4.98 -7.24 -3.18
CA THR A 37 -4.17 -8.44 -3.33
C THR A 37 -5.09 -9.60 -3.71
N SER A 38 -4.55 -10.66 -4.31
CA SER A 38 -5.28 -11.91 -4.44
C SER A 38 -4.33 -13.08 -4.59
N HIS A 39 -4.59 -14.17 -3.87
CA HIS A 39 -3.83 -15.42 -3.96
C HIS A 39 -4.39 -16.42 -4.99
N GLY A 40 -5.60 -16.18 -5.50
CA GLY A 40 -6.27 -17.05 -6.46
C GLY A 40 -6.29 -16.53 -7.90
N MET A 41 -6.69 -17.38 -8.84
CA MET A 41 -7.01 -16.97 -10.20
C MET A 41 -8.20 -16.01 -10.17
N VAL A 42 -7.96 -14.76 -10.52
CA VAL A 42 -9.00 -13.73 -10.69
C VAL A 42 -8.97 -13.34 -12.16
N ASN A 43 -10.15 -13.19 -12.77
CA ASN A 43 -10.28 -12.65 -14.13
C ASN A 43 -10.04 -11.13 -14.14
N TRP A 44 -8.81 -10.74 -13.78
CA TRP A 44 -8.40 -9.34 -13.61
C TRP A 44 -8.35 -8.58 -14.93
N GLU A 45 -8.29 -9.28 -16.08
CA GLU A 45 -8.33 -8.67 -17.41
C GLU A 45 -9.60 -7.85 -17.66
N GLN A 46 -10.67 -8.11 -16.90
CA GLN A 46 -11.91 -7.33 -16.94
C GLN A 46 -11.80 -5.98 -16.21
N ILE A 47 -10.70 -5.75 -15.48
CA ILE A 47 -10.49 -4.55 -14.67
C ILE A 47 -9.62 -3.59 -15.46
N LEU A 48 -10.23 -2.51 -15.94
CA LEU A 48 -9.49 -1.40 -16.53
C LEU A 48 -8.63 -0.73 -15.45
N PRO A 49 -7.30 -0.60 -15.65
CA PRO A 49 -6.44 0.11 -14.72
C PRO A 49 -6.81 1.59 -14.60
N CYS A 50 -6.73 2.12 -13.38
CA CYS A 50 -6.86 3.55 -13.16
C CYS A 50 -5.54 4.24 -13.51
N VAL A 51 -5.48 4.80 -14.72
CA VAL A 51 -4.30 5.48 -15.28
C VAL A 51 -4.08 6.88 -14.74
N SER A 52 -5.04 7.43 -13.99
CA SER A 52 -4.89 8.76 -13.38
C SER A 52 -4.14 8.71 -12.06
N ASP A 53 -3.40 9.78 -11.81
CA ASP A 53 -2.81 10.08 -10.51
C ASP A 53 -3.88 10.31 -9.44
N LEU A 54 -3.46 10.14 -8.19
CA LEU A 54 -4.25 10.39 -7.00
C LEU A 54 -3.48 11.30 -6.04
N THR A 55 -4.04 12.45 -5.75
CA THR A 55 -3.52 13.36 -4.72
C THR A 55 -4.38 13.28 -3.47
N VAL A 56 -3.75 13.00 -2.33
CA VAL A 56 -4.32 13.19 -0.99
C VAL A 56 -3.78 14.50 -0.43
N ARG A 57 -4.69 15.45 -0.19
CA ARG A 57 -4.35 16.79 0.29
C ARG A 57 -3.73 16.74 1.69
N VAL A 58 -3.06 17.83 2.03
CA VAL A 58 -2.52 18.10 3.36
C VAL A 58 -3.61 18.10 4.43
N GLY A 59 -3.23 17.83 5.69
CA GLY A 59 -4.11 18.08 6.85
C GLY A 59 -5.27 17.09 7.06
N GLY A 60 -5.25 15.91 6.44
CA GLY A 60 -6.20 14.83 6.73
C GLY A 60 -5.85 14.05 8.01
N ARG A 61 -6.82 13.30 8.57
CA ARG A 61 -6.53 12.38 9.68
C ARG A 61 -5.55 11.31 9.22
N ARG A 62 -4.41 11.26 9.90
CA ARG A 62 -3.33 10.30 9.67
C ARG A 62 -2.85 9.74 10.99
N SER A 63 -2.32 8.52 10.97
CA SER A 63 -1.73 7.91 12.17
C SER A 63 -0.61 6.96 11.77
N VAL A 64 0.46 6.96 12.55
CA VAL A 64 1.52 5.96 12.42
C VAL A 64 1.17 4.75 13.28
N ARG A 65 1.27 3.54 12.72
CA ARG A 65 1.00 2.29 13.43
C ARG A 65 2.02 1.22 13.07
N ASN A 66 2.14 0.22 13.94
CA ASN A 66 2.88 -1.01 13.67
C ASN A 66 1.91 -2.10 13.21
N PHE A 67 2.15 -2.67 12.04
CA PHE A 67 1.41 -3.79 11.45
C PHE A 67 2.23 -5.09 11.53
N GLY A 68 2.61 -5.50 12.73
CA GLY A 68 3.31 -6.77 12.96
C GLY A 68 4.76 -6.75 12.48
N GLY A 69 5.50 -5.69 12.81
CA GLY A 69 6.92 -5.52 12.49
C GLY A 69 7.20 -4.55 11.33
N VAL A 70 6.15 -4.02 10.70
CA VAL A 70 6.26 -2.98 9.66
C VAL A 70 5.53 -1.73 10.13
N ILE A 71 6.21 -0.59 10.07
CA ILE A 71 5.65 0.70 10.41
C ILE A 71 4.95 1.29 9.19
N VAL A 72 3.71 1.74 9.42
CA VAL A 72 2.82 2.24 8.38
C VAL A 72 2.30 3.63 8.69
N LEU A 73 2.16 4.47 7.67
CA LEU A 73 1.35 5.68 7.73
C LEU A 73 -0.05 5.36 7.21
N ILE A 74 -1.05 5.39 8.09
CA ILE A 74 -2.47 5.28 7.72
C ILE A 74 -3.00 6.66 7.33
N PHE A 75 -3.81 6.73 6.28
CA PHE A 75 -4.49 7.95 5.84
C PHE A 75 -5.90 7.67 5.30
N GLY A 76 -6.77 8.68 5.37
CA GLY A 76 -8.11 8.59 4.78
C GLY A 76 -8.11 8.89 3.29
N CYS A 77 -8.76 8.02 2.49
CA CYS A 77 -9.00 8.30 1.07
C CYS A 77 -10.21 7.52 0.53
N GLN A 78 -11.34 8.19 0.34
CA GLN A 78 -12.58 7.56 -0.13
C GLN A 78 -12.42 6.93 -1.53
N ARG A 79 -11.66 7.56 -2.43
CA ARG A 79 -11.39 7.02 -3.77
C ARG A 79 -10.70 5.66 -3.70
N LEU A 80 -9.73 5.49 -2.80
CA LEU A 80 -9.05 4.21 -2.60
C LEU A 80 -9.98 3.16 -1.96
N THR A 81 -10.81 3.56 -1.00
CA THR A 81 -11.79 2.65 -0.39
C THR A 81 -12.82 2.15 -1.42
N GLN A 82 -13.33 3.03 -2.28
CA GLN A 82 -14.24 2.66 -3.36
C GLN A 82 -13.56 1.74 -4.37
N ARG A 83 -12.32 2.06 -4.76
CA ARG A 83 -11.55 1.26 -5.69
C ARG A 83 -11.24 -0.13 -5.14
N HIS A 84 -10.86 -0.24 -3.87
CA HIS A 84 -10.72 -1.53 -3.20
C HIS A 84 -12.03 -2.33 -3.24
N ALA A 85 -13.17 -1.70 -2.96
CA ALA A 85 -14.47 -2.37 -3.01
C ALA A 85 -14.86 -2.88 -4.41
N GLU A 86 -14.41 -2.21 -5.49
CA GLU A 86 -14.56 -2.72 -6.86
C GLU A 86 -13.80 -4.03 -7.04
N PHE A 87 -12.53 -4.09 -6.63
CA PHE A 87 -11.74 -5.32 -6.66
C PHE A 87 -12.37 -6.45 -5.84
N ARG A 88 -12.92 -6.13 -4.66
CA ARG A 88 -13.63 -7.10 -3.81
C ARG A 88 -14.88 -7.66 -4.49
N ARG A 89 -15.66 -6.84 -5.18
CA ARG A 89 -16.86 -7.29 -5.93
C ARG A 89 -16.53 -8.24 -7.09
N LEU A 90 -15.31 -8.15 -7.60
CA LEU A 90 -14.81 -9.01 -8.68
C LEU A 90 -14.11 -10.28 -8.15
N GLY A 91 -14.20 -10.54 -6.84
CA GLY A 91 -13.68 -11.76 -6.24
C GLY A 91 -12.21 -11.73 -5.85
N MET A 92 -11.53 -10.58 -5.90
CA MET A 92 -10.18 -10.50 -5.31
C MET A 92 -10.25 -10.78 -3.81
N SER A 93 -9.34 -11.61 -3.33
CA SER A 93 -9.19 -11.90 -1.90
C SER A 93 -8.61 -10.69 -1.14
N TRP A 94 -8.66 -10.73 0.19
CA TRP A 94 -8.07 -9.70 1.05
C TRP A 94 -7.98 -10.32 2.43
N ASP A 95 -6.76 -10.39 2.96
CA ASP A 95 -6.48 -11.21 4.13
C ASP A 95 -6.81 -10.50 5.45
N PHE A 96 -7.17 -9.21 5.40
CA PHE A 96 -7.46 -8.40 6.58
C PHE A 96 -8.96 -8.10 6.74
N PRO A 97 -9.47 -7.91 7.98
CA PRO A 97 -10.90 -7.67 8.21
C PRO A 97 -11.45 -6.40 7.54
N SER A 98 -10.61 -5.37 7.38
CA SER A 98 -10.98 -4.09 6.81
C SER A 98 -9.88 -3.52 5.94
N TYR A 99 -10.26 -2.75 4.92
CA TYR A 99 -9.31 -1.99 4.12
C TYR A 99 -9.12 -0.58 4.69
N THR A 100 -7.87 -0.28 5.03
CA THR A 100 -7.43 1.03 5.51
C THR A 100 -6.25 1.47 4.65
N PRO A 101 -6.35 2.54 3.85
CA PRO A 101 -5.23 2.99 3.04
C PRO A 101 -4.00 3.31 3.91
N HIS A 102 -2.87 2.74 3.53
CA HIS A 102 -1.62 2.92 4.26
C HIS A 102 -0.40 2.83 3.34
N ILE A 103 0.70 3.43 3.79
CA ILE A 103 2.04 3.30 3.18
C ILE A 103 2.92 2.61 4.21
N SER A 104 3.43 1.43 3.89
CA SER A 104 4.52 0.81 4.66
C SER A 104 5.82 1.51 4.36
N PHE A 105 6.52 2.02 5.37
CA PHE A 105 7.66 2.91 5.14
C PHE A 105 8.91 2.61 5.97
N ALA A 106 8.83 1.80 7.02
CA ALA A 106 9.98 1.39 7.81
C ALA A 106 9.73 0.02 8.47
N PHE A 107 10.80 -0.64 8.90
CA PHE A 107 10.70 -1.79 9.80
C PHE A 107 10.65 -1.32 11.26
N ASP A 108 10.10 -2.16 12.14
CA ASP A 108 10.05 -1.86 13.56
C ASP A 108 11.43 -1.99 14.22
N GLU A 109 12.01 -0.85 14.56
CA GLU A 109 13.28 -0.74 15.31
C GLU A 109 13.06 -0.32 16.78
N GLY A 110 11.83 -0.44 17.30
CA GLY A 110 11.49 -0.07 18.68
C GLY A 110 11.24 1.43 18.89
N VAL A 111 10.93 2.17 17.82
CA VAL A 111 10.55 3.59 17.90
C VAL A 111 9.25 3.77 18.69
N ASP A 112 9.24 4.70 19.64
CA ASP A 112 8.04 5.03 20.44
C ASP A 112 7.01 5.79 19.61
N LEU A 113 6.08 5.04 18.99
CA LEU A 113 5.06 5.57 18.09
C LEU A 113 4.12 6.59 18.75
N ALA A 114 4.00 6.60 20.08
CA ALA A 114 3.14 7.56 20.78
C ALA A 114 3.68 9.01 20.72
N LYS A 115 4.97 9.18 20.43
CA LYS A 115 5.63 10.49 20.31
C LYS A 115 5.66 11.02 18.87
N ILE A 116 5.36 10.17 17.90
CA ILE A 116 5.52 10.48 16.48
C ILE A 116 4.40 11.40 16.00
N GLN A 117 4.78 12.47 15.31
CA GLN A 117 3.82 13.30 14.59
C GLN A 117 3.60 12.73 13.19
N PRO A 118 2.39 12.28 12.82
CA PRO A 118 2.15 11.73 11.48
C PRO A 118 2.46 12.75 10.38
N PHE A 119 3.09 12.31 9.29
CA PHE A 119 3.35 13.16 8.12
C PHE A 119 2.09 13.90 7.69
N LEU A 120 2.12 15.23 7.58
CA LEU A 120 0.97 16.04 7.17
C LEU A 120 1.07 16.59 5.74
N GLY A 121 2.22 16.41 5.08
CA GLY A 121 2.47 16.85 3.71
C GLY A 121 1.60 16.15 2.68
N GLN A 122 1.66 16.61 1.43
CA GLN A 122 0.87 16.02 0.34
C GLN A 122 1.29 14.56 0.10
N LEU A 123 0.34 13.67 -0.21
CA LEU A 123 0.66 12.36 -0.79
C LEU A 123 0.20 12.35 -2.25
N HIS A 124 1.14 12.22 -3.17
CA HIS A 124 0.89 12.17 -4.60
C HIS A 124 1.25 10.78 -5.12
N PHE A 125 0.22 10.04 -5.50
CA PHE A 125 0.36 8.70 -6.03
C PHE A 125 0.15 8.69 -7.54
N GLY A 126 0.92 7.85 -8.23
CA GLY A 126 0.83 7.69 -9.68
C GLY A 126 -0.34 6.81 -10.14
N PRO A 127 -0.29 6.37 -11.42
CA PRO A 127 -1.20 5.37 -11.99
C PRO A 127 -1.18 4.03 -11.24
N GLU A 128 -2.20 3.20 -11.43
CA GLU A 128 -2.20 1.85 -10.84
C GLU A 128 -1.12 0.96 -11.50
N CYS A 129 -0.43 0.19 -10.67
CA CYS A 129 0.52 -0.84 -11.08
C CYS A 129 -0.06 -2.22 -10.75
N PHE A 130 0.00 -3.14 -11.71
CA PHE A 130 -0.51 -4.49 -11.61
C PHE A 130 0.67 -5.45 -11.65
N GLN A 131 0.87 -6.23 -10.58
CA GLN A 131 1.89 -7.27 -10.51
C GLN A 131 1.21 -8.63 -10.40
N VAL A 132 1.43 -9.49 -11.39
CA VAL A 132 0.95 -10.87 -11.38
C VAL A 132 2.02 -11.74 -10.71
N ASP A 133 1.62 -12.58 -9.77
CA ASP A 133 2.53 -13.56 -9.19
C ASP A 133 2.75 -14.69 -10.20
N THR A 134 3.87 -14.62 -10.91
CA THR A 134 4.19 -15.55 -12.01
C THR A 134 4.33 -17.01 -11.53
N MET A 135 4.44 -17.24 -10.23
CA MET A 135 4.58 -18.57 -9.62
C MET A 135 3.35 -19.48 -9.81
N HIS A 136 2.13 -18.93 -9.98
CA HIS A 136 0.92 -19.75 -10.19
C HIS A 136 0.50 -19.87 -11.66
N SER A 137 1.11 -19.10 -12.57
CA SER A 137 0.81 -19.13 -14.01
C SER A 137 1.59 -20.20 -14.79
N LEU A 138 2.63 -20.78 -14.18
CA LEU A 138 3.23 -22.03 -14.64
C LEU A 138 2.61 -23.11 -13.76
N GLY A 139 1.82 -24.03 -14.32
CA GLY A 139 1.08 -25.07 -13.58
C GLY A 139 1.95 -26.08 -12.80
N PHE A 140 2.85 -25.61 -11.94
CA PHE A 140 3.61 -26.40 -10.99
C PHE A 140 2.74 -26.61 -9.75
N SER A 141 2.02 -27.74 -9.75
CA SER A 141 1.52 -28.33 -8.51
C SER A 141 2.73 -28.93 -7.76
N PRO A 142 3.04 -28.53 -6.51
CA PRO A 142 4.18 -29.08 -5.78
C PRO A 142 3.91 -30.47 -5.17
N PHE A 143 2.80 -31.10 -5.53
CA PHE A 143 2.47 -32.47 -5.12
C PHE A 143 2.08 -33.30 -6.34
N MET A 144 3.06 -34.01 -6.88
CA MET A 144 2.86 -35.32 -7.50
C MET A 144 3.83 -36.27 -6.81
N ASP A 145 3.30 -37.01 -5.83
CA ASP A 145 3.79 -38.33 -5.42
C ASP A 145 2.86 -39.39 -6.04
#